data_AF-A0A937WJJ6-F1
#
_entry.id   AF-A0A937WJJ6-F1
#
_cell.length_a   1.000
_cell.length_b   1.000
_cell.length_c   1.000
_cell.angle_alpha   90.00
_cell.angle_beta   90.00
_cell.angle_gamma   90.00
#
_symmetry.space_group_name_H-M   'P 1'
#
loop_
_entity.id
_entity.type
_entity.pdbx_description
1 polymer ?
#
loop_
_entity_poly.entity_id
_entity_poly.type
_entity_poly.pdbx_seq_one_letter_code
_entity_poly.pdbx_strand_id
1 'polypeptide(L)' 'MIRNDQELQVTLERIRYFQRQVTHLRHAEQNLTNYRLSVSGYLVELDRMNLEVREYLWSHPSEVVSVAMQIVA' A
#
# COMPACT_ATOMS: atom_id res chain seq x y z
N MET A 1 1.27 -2.58 -8.17
CA MET A 1 1.09 -4.05 -8.23
C MET A 1 2.33 -4.70 -7.65
N ILE A 2 2.17 -5.44 -6.56
CA ILE A 2 3.24 -6.16 -5.85
C ILE A 2 3.46 -7.52 -6.50
N ARG A 3 4.72 -7.93 -6.70
CA ARG A 3 5.07 -9.15 -7.45
C ARG A 3 5.78 -10.21 -6.62
N ASN A 4 6.35 -9.81 -5.49
CA ASN A 4 7.15 -10.68 -4.63
C ASN A 4 7.14 -10.16 -3.19
N ASP A 5 7.65 -10.97 -2.28
CA ASP A 5 7.67 -10.66 -0.85
C ASP A 5 8.53 -9.43 -0.52
N GLN A 6 9.57 -9.14 -1.30
CA GLN A 6 10.38 -7.94 -1.11
C GLN A 6 9.55 -6.67 -1.38
N GLU A 7 8.83 -6.63 -2.50
CA GLU A 7 7.92 -5.54 -2.84
C GLU A 7 6.75 -5.43 -1.85
N LEU A 8 6.28 -6.57 -1.30
CA LEU A 8 5.30 -6.59 -0.22
C LEU A 8 5.85 -5.87 1.02
N GLN A 9 7.06 -6.22 1.47
CA GLN A 9 7.65 -5.58 2.65
C GLN A 9 7.85 -4.08 2.45
N VAL A 10 8.37 -3.66 1.29
CA VAL A 10 8.53 -2.24 0.95
C VAL A 10 7.18 -1.52 0.99
N THR A 11 6.12 -2.14 0.44
CA THR A 11 4.78 -1.53 0.45
C THR A 11 4.22 -1.41 1.85
N LEU A 12 4.38 -2.44 2.70
CA LEU A 12 3.97 -2.42 4.11
C LEU A 12 4.71 -1.34 4.91
N GLU A 13 6.00 -1.14 4.68
CA GLU A 13 6.78 -0.06 5.32
C GLU A 13 6.29 1.33 4.91
N ARG A 14 5.99 1.52 3.62
CA ARG A 14 5.41 2.76 3.11
C ARG A 14 4.04 3.05 3.71
N ILE A 15 3.17 2.04 3.83
CA ILE A 15 1.88 2.16 4.53
C ILE A 15 2.09 2.64 5.97
N ARG A 16 2.99 1.99 6.73
CA ARG A 16 3.29 2.39 8.12
C ARG A 16 3.81 3.83 8.19
N TYR A 17 4.67 4.24 7.26
CA TYR A 17 5.16 5.62 7.19
C TYR A 17 4.00 6.61 6.95
N PHE A 18 3.11 6.34 6.01
CA PHE A 18 1.98 7.23 5.69
C PHE A 18 0.98 7.32 6.85
N GLN A 19 0.70 6.19 7.51
CA GLN A 19 -0.13 6.16 8.73
C GLN A 19 0.46 7.04 9.84
N ARG A 20 1.79 7.02 10.04
CA ARG A 20 2.45 7.92 11.01
C ARG A 20 2.29 9.38 10.63
N GLN A 21 2.45 9.74 9.36
CA GLN A 21 2.28 11.13 8.89
C GLN A 21 0.85 11.63 9.10
N VAL A 22 -0.15 10.84 8.71
CA VAL A 22 -1.57 11.19 8.90
C VAL A 22 -1.91 11.33 10.39
N THR A 23 -1.39 10.42 11.23
CA THR A 23 -1.60 10.48 12.69
C THR A 23 -0.97 11.73 13.28
N HIS A 24 0.26 12.06 12.88
CA HIS A 24 0.92 13.29 13.32
C HIS A 24 0.13 14.54 12.93
N LEU A 25 -0.29 14.65 11.65
CA LEU A 25 -1.06 15.78 11.15
C LEU A 25 -2.40 15.96 11.87
N ARG A 26 -3.03 14.86 12.32
CA ARG A 26 -4.28 14.90 13.09
C ARG A 26 -4.14 15.66 14.41
N HIS A 27 -2.94 15.72 14.97
CA HIS A 27 -2.65 16.45 16.20
C HIS A 27 -1.98 17.81 15.95
N ALA A 28 -1.20 17.94 14.87
CA ALA A 28 -0.39 19.12 14.60
C ALA A 28 -1.14 20.23 13.86
N GLU A 29 -2.00 19.90 12.90
CA GLU A 29 -2.71 20.90 12.09
C GLU A 29 -4.06 21.25 12.72
N GLN A 30 -4.20 22.51 13.12
CA GLN A 30 -5.39 23.02 13.81
C GLN A 30 -6.45 23.55 12.83
N ASN A 31 -6.03 23.98 11.64
CA ASN A 31 -6.93 24.46 10.62
C ASN A 31 -7.53 23.28 9.85
N LEU A 32 -8.85 23.15 9.91
CA LEU A 32 -9.57 22.03 9.29
C LEU A 32 -9.36 21.93 7.77
N THR A 33 -9.32 23.06 7.07
CA THR A 33 -9.14 23.08 5.61
C THR A 33 -7.72 22.64 5.25
N ASN A 34 -6.72 23.17 5.94
CA ASN A 34 -5.33 22.76 5.74
C ASN A 34 -5.15 21.28 6.06
N TYR A 35 -5.71 20.80 7.18
CA TYR A 35 -5.64 19.40 7.56
C TYR A 35 -6.17 18.50 6.44
N ARG A 36 -7.37 18.79 5.93
CA ARG A 36 -7.99 18.01 4.83
C ARG A 36 -7.12 18.01 3.58
N LEU A 37 -6.60 19.18 3.19
CA LEU A 37 -5.72 19.30 2.02
C LEU A 37 -4.44 18.47 2.23
N SER A 38 -3.80 18.58 3.39
CA SER A 38 -2.55 17.88 3.70
C SER A 38 -2.70 16.36 3.80
N VAL A 39 -3.81 15.84 4.34
CA VAL A 39 -3.98 14.38 4.52
C VAL A 39 -4.58 13.68 3.30
N SER A 40 -5.30 14.39 2.43
CA SER A 40 -6.05 13.77 1.32
C SER A 40 -5.18 12.88 0.42
N GLY A 41 -4.01 13.37 0.00
CA GLY A 41 -3.08 12.60 -0.83
C GLY A 41 -2.53 11.35 -0.12
N TYR A 42 -2.23 11.44 1.18
CA TYR A 42 -1.79 10.28 1.95
C TYR A 42 -2.88 9.20 2.05
N LEU A 43 -4.14 9.59 2.25
CA LEU A 43 -5.25 8.65 2.36
C LEU A 43 -5.53 7.93 1.04
N VAL A 44 -5.51 8.65 -0.09
CA VAL A 44 -5.67 8.05 -1.43
C VAL A 44 -4.57 7.01 -1.70
N GLU A 45 -3.31 7.34 -1.39
CA GLU A 45 -2.21 6.39 -1.59
C GLU A 45 -2.28 5.20 -0.61
N LEU A 46 -2.76 5.41 0.62
CA LEU A 46 -3.01 4.32 1.55
C LEU A 46 -4.06 3.35 1.01
N ASP A 47 -5.17 3.86 0.47
CA ASP A 47 -6.21 3.03 -0.13
C ASP A 47 -5.65 2.21 -1.30
N ARG A 48 -4.88 2.85 -2.19
CA ARG A 48 -4.22 2.17 -3.32
C ARG A 48 -3.25 1.09 -2.85
N MET A 49 -2.37 1.38 -1.89
CA MET A 49 -1.38 0.42 -1.42
C MET A 49 -2.02 -0.74 -0.64
N ASN A 50 -3.05 -0.47 0.17
CA ASN A 50 -3.79 -1.54 0.87
C ASN A 50 -4.51 -2.47 -0.10
N LEU A 51 -5.06 -1.93 -1.20
CA LEU A 51 -5.62 -2.73 -2.28
C LEU A 51 -4.55 -3.66 -2.89
N GLU A 52 -3.38 -3.14 -3.24
CA GLU A 52 -2.29 -3.94 -3.82
C GLU A 52 -1.79 -5.02 -2.86
N VAL A 53 -1.66 -4.73 -1.57
CA VAL A 53 -1.29 -5.71 -0.53
C VAL A 53 -2.33 -6.80 -0.45
N ARG A 54 -3.62 -6.44 -0.41
CA ARG A 54 -4.72 -7.41 -0.36
C ARG A 54 -4.71 -8.32 -1.59
N GLU A 55 -4.56 -7.75 -2.78
CA GLU A 55 -4.51 -8.51 -4.04
C GLU A 55 -3.34 -9.50 -4.06
N TYR A 56 -2.15 -9.06 -3.63
CA TYR A 56 -0.98 -9.93 -3.55
C TYR A 56 -1.17 -11.07 -2.55
N LEU A 57 -1.66 -10.78 -1.35
CA LEU A 57 -1.90 -11.79 -0.32
C LEU A 57 -3.07 -12.71 -0.64
N TRP A 58 -3.98 -12.29 -1.52
CA TRP A 58 -5.06 -13.14 -2.03
C TRP A 58 -4.54 -14.19 -3.02
N SER A 59 -3.55 -13.84 -3.84
CA SER A 59 -2.92 -14.81 -4.75
C SER A 59 -2.07 -15.82 -3.98
N HIS A 60 -2.31 -17.12 -4.19
CA HIS A 60 -1.48 -18.15 -3.56
C HIS A 60 -0.15 -18.31 -4.34
N PRO A 61 1.02 -18.45 -3.68
CA PRO A 61 2.31 -18.58 -4.36
C PRO A 61 2.36 -19.70 -5.42
N SER A 62 1.59 -20.79 -5.25
CA SER A 62 1.52 -21.87 -6.24
C SER A 62 0.82 -21.49 -7.55
N GLU A 63 -0.09 -20.49 -7.52
CA GLU A 63 -0.76 -19.97 -8.71
C GLU A 63 0.17 -19.07 -9.52
N VAL A 64 1.09 -18.38 -8.83
CA VAL A 64 2.09 -17.48 -9.44
C VAL A 64 3.16 -18.29 -10.20
N VAL A 65 3.55 -19.46 -9.70
CA VAL A 65 4.53 -20.35 -10.37
C VAL A 65 3.93 -21.04 -11.61
N SER A 66 2.62 -21.34 -11.59
CA SER A 66 1.94 -22.04 -12.69
C SER A 66 1.96 -21.24 -14.00
N VAL A 67 1.85 -19.91 -13.95
CA VAL A 67 1.88 -19.07 -15.16
C VAL A 67 3.28 -19.02 -15.78
N ALA A 68 4.33 -19.08 -14.97
CA ALA A 68 5.71 -19.09 -15.47
C ALA A 68 6.07 -20.40 -16.20
N MET A 69 5.51 -21.55 -15.78
CA MET A 69 5.73 -22.84 -16.46
C MET A 69 4.90 -23.01 -17.74
N GLN A 70 3.79 -22.30 -17.91
CA GLN A 70 2.97 -22.36 -19.13
C GLN A 70 3.54 -21.55 -20.31
N ILE A 71 4.49 -20.64 -20.07
CA ILE A 71 5.13 -19.84 -21.14
C ILE A 71 6.39 -20.55 -21.70
N VAL A 72 6.85 -21.62 -21.06
CA VAL A 72 8.08 -22.36 -21.42
C VAL A 72 7.77 -23.77 -21.99
N ALA A 73 6.51 -24.11 -22.19
CA ALA A 73 6.06 -25.37 -22.82
C ALA A 73 5.33 -25.07 -24.13
#